data_AF-B7L408-F1
#
_entry.id   AF-B7L408-F1
#
_cell.length_a   1.000
_cell.length_b   1.000
_cell.length_c   1.000
_cell.angle_alpha   90.00
_cell.angle_beta   90.00
_cell.angle_gamma   90.00
#
_symmetry.space_group_name_H-M   'P 1'
#
loop_
_entity.id
_entity.type
_entity.pdbx_description
1 polymer ?
#
loop_
_entity_poly.entity_id
_entity_poly.type
_entity_poly.pdbx_seq_one_letter_code
_entity_poly.pdbx_strand_id
1 'polypeptide(L)'
;MNKTLIATLVGIVMLTGCGPEELTPEQKQEVAALKAELSQTEGEISAAKEVDQQFSGGLIKNLTTARLEILGTNKALLEQRINAIESGAKIDVVVSGVKPDPELAASIKTEIDSLDAKINEAKADARQYSGGLIKVLKLSTVATEEQTMAMLQQKYLTAKYGLAEVKLASVQANDAKNSTETEVTAKNSQEQLPLLPPADGPFGLEAGLTQKNIEDMIGAKLKPLPDSVNLYTSDKLPKQNADFEMYGLLISPKAGLCQIRALGKNIDTDSYGLALKSKFEELSNSLSSLYGKADTTDFLLAGSIWKDPQDWMRGLNKKERFLSATWKGTKEIPLKNNIDTISIEARANNSTQGYVYLQYSFTNDEICQAEIEGAKKSSL
;
A
#
# COMPACT_ATOMS: atom_id res chain seq x y z
N MET A 1 89.71 13.93 -28.54
CA MET A 1 89.45 15.34 -28.89
C MET A 1 88.24 15.38 -29.79
N ASN A 2 87.16 16.02 -29.33
CA ASN A 2 85.93 16.39 -30.07
C ASN A 2 85.03 15.23 -30.55
N LYS A 3 83.70 15.31 -30.59
CA LYS A 3 82.68 16.19 -30.02
C LYS A 3 81.37 15.40 -30.11
N THR A 4 80.55 15.57 -29.09
CA THR A 4 79.14 15.18 -28.93
C THR A 4 78.27 15.44 -30.16
N LEU A 5 77.45 14.48 -30.56
CA LEU A 5 76.15 14.75 -31.21
C LEU A 5 75.22 13.55 -30.99
N ILE A 6 74.40 13.66 -29.95
CA ILE A 6 73.26 12.79 -29.68
C ILE A 6 72.14 13.27 -30.62
N ALA A 7 71.83 12.48 -31.64
CA ALA A 7 70.66 12.70 -32.50
C ALA A 7 69.47 11.95 -31.88
N THR A 8 68.64 12.70 -31.15
CA THR A 8 67.38 12.22 -30.58
C THR A 8 66.36 12.02 -31.70
N LEU A 9 66.17 10.77 -32.13
CA LEU A 9 65.05 10.40 -33.00
C LEU A 9 63.79 10.31 -32.12
N VAL A 10 63.05 11.42 -32.00
CA VAL A 10 61.73 11.42 -31.36
C VAL A 10 60.78 10.69 -32.30
N GLY A 11 60.54 9.41 -32.02
CA GLY A 11 59.41 8.69 -32.58
C GLY A 11 58.13 9.38 -32.11
N ILE A 12 57.39 9.97 -33.06
CA ILE A 12 56.02 10.41 -32.85
C ILE A 12 55.19 9.14 -32.65
N VAL A 13 55.13 8.68 -31.40
CA VAL A 13 54.06 7.82 -30.94
C VAL A 13 52.82 8.71 -30.97
N MET A 14 51.94 8.48 -31.95
CA MET A 14 50.57 8.93 -31.91
C MET A 14 49.97 8.36 -30.62
N LEU A 15 50.02 9.16 -29.55
CA LEU A 15 49.10 9.02 -28.44
C LEU A 15 47.72 9.33 -29.02
N THR A 16 47.07 8.34 -29.64
CA THR A 16 45.63 8.21 -29.53
C THR A 16 45.37 7.95 -28.06
N GLY A 17 45.45 9.01 -27.25
CA GLY A 17 44.81 9.00 -25.95
C GLY A 17 43.38 8.61 -26.22
N CYS A 18 42.92 7.53 -25.60
CA CYS A 18 41.51 7.32 -25.36
C CYS A 18 41.02 8.55 -24.58
N GLY A 19 40.67 9.60 -25.30
CA GLY A 19 39.77 10.63 -24.82
C GLY A 19 38.42 9.98 -24.52
N PRO A 20 37.56 10.63 -23.71
CA PRO A 20 36.22 10.14 -23.44
C PRO A 20 35.55 9.82 -24.78
N GLU A 21 35.06 8.59 -24.91
CA GLU A 21 34.36 8.11 -26.11
C GLU A 21 33.27 9.13 -26.46
N GLU A 22 33.33 9.71 -27.66
CA GLU A 22 32.33 10.70 -28.05
C GLU A 22 30.95 10.02 -28.02
N LEU A 23 30.01 10.62 -27.27
CA LEU A 23 28.64 10.12 -27.15
C LEU A 23 28.04 9.79 -28.53
N THR A 24 27.39 8.63 -28.63
CA THR A 24 26.68 8.26 -29.86
C THR A 24 25.54 9.24 -30.14
N PRO A 25 25.06 9.37 -31.39
CA PRO A 25 23.90 10.20 -31.71
C PRO A 25 22.67 9.90 -30.84
N GLU A 26 22.44 8.62 -30.52
CA GLU A 26 21.33 8.16 -29.68
C GLU A 26 21.53 8.60 -28.22
N GLN A 27 22.74 8.48 -27.68
CA GLN A 27 23.07 8.95 -26.33
C GLN A 27 22.97 10.48 -26.22
N LYS A 28 23.40 11.21 -27.26
CA LYS A 28 23.22 12.67 -27.34
C LYS A 28 21.74 13.05 -27.29
N GLN A 29 20.88 12.30 -27.97
CA GLN A 29 19.43 12.50 -27.95
C GLN A 29 18.82 12.16 -26.58
N GLU A 30 19.22 11.05 -25.94
CA GLU A 30 18.76 10.67 -24.60
C GLU A 30 19.17 11.72 -23.55
N VAL A 31 20.43 12.18 -23.59
CA VAL A 31 20.94 13.25 -22.71
C VAL A 31 20.18 14.56 -22.92
N ALA A 32 19.89 14.93 -24.17
CA ALA A 32 19.09 16.12 -24.46
C ALA A 32 17.68 16.01 -23.86
N ALA A 33 17.03 14.84 -23.96
CA ALA A 33 15.73 14.60 -23.35
C ALA A 33 15.80 14.65 -21.81
N LEU A 34 16.79 14.00 -21.20
CA LEU A 34 17.00 14.02 -19.75
C LEU A 34 17.27 15.44 -19.21
N LYS A 35 18.01 16.27 -19.96
CA LYS A 35 18.24 17.69 -19.60
C LYS A 35 16.96 18.52 -19.67
N ALA A 36 16.06 18.21 -20.60
CA ALA A 36 14.76 18.87 -20.66
C ALA A 36 13.88 18.48 -19.45
N GLU A 37 13.82 17.19 -19.10
CA GLU A 37 13.10 16.69 -17.91
C GLU A 37 13.69 17.27 -16.61
N LEU A 38 15.02 17.41 -16.53
CA LEU A 38 15.72 18.04 -15.41
C LEU A 38 15.33 19.52 -15.29
N SER A 39 15.38 20.28 -16.38
CA SER A 39 14.98 21.68 -16.39
C SER A 39 13.52 21.88 -15.98
N GLN A 40 12.62 20.98 -16.40
CA GLN A 40 11.23 21.00 -15.97
C GLN A 40 11.11 20.75 -14.45
N THR A 41 11.78 19.72 -13.94
CA THR A 41 11.78 19.38 -12.52
C THR A 41 12.32 20.54 -11.66
N GLU A 42 13.35 21.25 -12.11
CA GLU A 42 13.87 22.44 -11.43
C GLU A 42 12.88 23.61 -11.40
N GLY A 43 12.10 23.79 -12.47
CA GLY A 43 10.99 24.75 -12.51
C GLY A 43 9.92 24.41 -11.46
N GLU A 44 9.56 23.13 -11.35
CA GLU A 44 8.57 22.65 -10.38
C GLU A 44 9.05 22.78 -8.93
N ILE A 45 10.35 22.51 -8.66
CA ILE A 45 10.96 22.76 -7.35
C ILE A 45 10.88 24.24 -7.00
N SER A 46 11.17 25.11 -7.95
CA SER A 46 11.15 26.56 -7.73
C SER A 46 9.73 27.04 -7.39
N ALA A 47 8.73 26.59 -8.16
CA ALA A 47 7.32 26.89 -7.89
C ALA A 47 6.86 26.33 -6.53
N ALA A 48 7.26 25.09 -6.19
CA ALA A 48 6.93 24.50 -4.89
C ALA A 48 7.57 25.27 -3.72
N LYS A 49 8.80 25.78 -3.87
CA LYS A 49 9.45 26.64 -2.85
C LYS A 49 8.72 27.96 -2.63
N GLU A 50 8.20 28.58 -3.69
CA GLU A 50 7.39 29.79 -3.55
C GLU A 50 6.11 29.54 -2.74
N VAL A 51 5.44 28.40 -2.99
CA VAL A 51 4.27 27.98 -2.20
C VAL A 51 4.69 27.66 -0.76
N ASP A 52 5.80 26.98 -0.56
CA ASP A 52 6.33 26.59 0.76
C ASP A 52 6.58 27.80 1.68
N GLN A 53 7.04 28.92 1.11
CA GLN A 53 7.29 30.18 1.82
C GLN A 53 6.00 30.91 2.23
N GLN A 54 4.89 30.66 1.54
CA GLN A 54 3.60 31.29 1.83
C GLN A 54 2.91 30.69 3.06
N PHE A 55 3.32 29.50 3.50
CA PHE A 55 2.71 28.79 4.62
C PHE A 55 3.75 28.48 5.70
N SER A 56 3.50 28.93 6.94
CA SER A 56 4.39 28.67 8.09
C SER A 56 4.13 27.32 8.77
N GLY A 57 3.06 26.61 8.40
CA GLY A 57 2.66 25.32 8.97
C GLY A 57 1.35 24.79 8.41
N GLY A 58 0.91 23.63 8.90
CA GLY A 58 -0.36 22.99 8.51
C GLY A 58 -0.25 22.09 7.28
N LEU A 59 -1.41 21.61 6.80
CA LEU A 59 -1.49 20.56 5.77
C LEU A 59 -0.78 20.96 4.46
N ILE A 60 -1.00 22.19 3.97
CA ILE A 60 -0.36 22.66 2.73
C ILE A 60 1.16 22.67 2.89
N LYS A 61 1.69 23.17 4.01
CA LYS A 61 3.13 23.17 4.30
C LYS A 61 3.72 21.76 4.30
N ASN A 62 3.05 20.81 4.96
CA ASN A 62 3.52 19.42 5.02
C ASN A 62 3.49 18.75 3.64
N LEU A 63 2.44 18.97 2.86
CA LEU A 63 2.34 18.46 1.49
C LEU A 63 3.39 19.08 0.57
N THR A 64 3.62 20.39 0.65
CA THR A 64 4.66 21.06 -0.14
C THR A 64 6.07 20.62 0.26
N THR A 65 6.31 20.35 1.55
CA THR A 65 7.59 19.79 2.02
C THR A 65 7.83 18.40 1.42
N ALA A 66 6.83 17.51 1.50
CA ALA A 66 6.92 16.18 0.90
C ALA A 66 7.09 16.25 -0.63
N ARG A 67 6.45 17.22 -1.30
CA ARG A 67 6.61 17.46 -2.74
C ARG A 67 8.05 17.84 -3.07
N LEU A 68 8.65 18.73 -2.29
CA LEU A 68 10.03 19.17 -2.48
C LEU A 68 11.03 18.02 -2.32
N GLU A 69 10.79 17.09 -1.39
CA GLU A 69 11.62 15.89 -1.21
C GLU A 69 11.56 14.95 -2.43
N ILE A 70 10.35 14.73 -2.98
CA ILE A 70 10.16 13.89 -4.16
C ILE A 70 10.82 14.53 -5.38
N LEU A 71 10.55 15.82 -5.63
CA LEU A 71 11.14 16.53 -6.76
C LEU A 71 12.68 16.61 -6.64
N GLY A 72 13.20 16.78 -5.42
CA GLY A 72 14.64 16.71 -5.14
C GLY A 72 15.24 15.34 -5.47
N THR A 73 14.51 14.26 -5.17
CA THR A 73 14.90 12.89 -5.54
C THR A 73 14.88 12.70 -7.06
N ASN A 74 13.84 13.17 -7.75
CA ASN A 74 13.73 13.11 -9.21
C ASN A 74 14.90 13.85 -9.88
N LYS A 75 15.22 15.05 -9.38
CA LYS A 75 16.38 15.83 -9.83
C LYS A 75 17.67 15.02 -9.69
N ALA A 76 17.94 14.44 -8.52
CA ALA A 76 19.16 13.68 -8.27
C ALA A 76 19.27 12.45 -9.18
N LEU A 77 18.16 11.74 -9.43
CA LEU A 77 18.12 10.59 -10.34
C LEU A 77 18.40 10.99 -11.79
N LEU A 78 17.85 12.12 -12.24
CA LEU A 78 18.10 12.68 -13.58
C LEU A 78 19.57 13.11 -13.74
N GLU A 79 20.12 13.83 -12.77
CA GLU A 79 21.54 14.24 -12.77
C GLU A 79 22.47 13.02 -12.76
N GLN A 80 22.17 12.01 -11.95
CA GLN A 80 22.92 10.75 -11.93
C GLN A 80 22.91 10.08 -13.30
N ARG A 81 21.76 10.01 -13.97
CA ARG A 81 21.63 9.39 -15.29
C ARG A 81 22.38 10.18 -16.36
N ILE A 82 22.28 11.50 -16.37
CA ILE A 82 23.01 12.38 -17.30
C ILE A 82 24.51 12.19 -17.12
N ASN A 83 25.01 12.30 -15.89
CA ASN A 83 26.43 12.14 -15.58
C ASN A 83 26.96 10.75 -15.97
N ALA A 84 26.16 9.70 -15.75
CA ALA A 84 26.51 8.34 -16.15
C ALA A 84 26.71 8.23 -17.68
N ILE A 85 25.79 8.79 -18.47
CA ILE A 85 25.90 8.76 -19.94
C ILE A 85 27.07 9.64 -20.39
N GLU A 86 27.17 10.88 -19.92
CA GLU A 86 28.20 11.85 -20.34
C GLU A 86 29.63 11.45 -19.95
N SER A 87 29.80 10.62 -18.91
CA SER A 87 31.12 10.14 -18.49
C SER A 87 31.80 9.19 -19.49
N GLY A 88 31.06 8.64 -20.47
CA GLY A 88 31.58 7.70 -21.47
C GLY A 88 32.14 6.40 -20.87
N ALA A 89 31.89 6.15 -19.57
CA ALA A 89 32.30 4.90 -18.93
C ALA A 89 31.53 3.74 -19.55
N LYS A 90 32.21 2.62 -19.86
CA LYS A 90 31.54 1.37 -20.23
C LYS A 90 30.61 0.95 -19.10
N ILE A 91 29.34 1.28 -19.23
CA ILE A 91 28.29 0.78 -18.35
C ILE A 91 28.06 -0.66 -18.78
N ASP A 92 28.81 -1.60 -18.19
CA ASP A 92 28.22 -2.90 -17.91
C ASP A 92 27.01 -2.59 -17.04
N VAL A 93 25.80 -2.80 -17.59
CA VAL A 93 24.52 -2.49 -16.94
C VAL A 93 24.35 -3.42 -15.73
N VAL A 94 25.04 -3.08 -14.65
CA VAL A 94 24.86 -3.59 -13.28
C VAL A 94 24.96 -2.41 -12.32
N VAL A 95 24.27 -1.32 -12.65
CA VAL A 95 23.63 -0.53 -11.60
C VAL A 95 22.28 -1.20 -11.40
N SER A 96 21.81 -1.41 -10.17
CA SER A 96 20.49 -1.98 -9.85
C SER A 96 19.33 -1.12 -10.38
N GLY A 97 19.25 -0.94 -11.69
CA GLY A 97 18.21 -0.24 -12.43
C GLY A 97 17.29 -1.25 -13.09
N VAL A 98 16.00 -1.02 -12.95
CA VAL A 98 14.96 -1.78 -13.65
C VAL A 98 15.11 -1.51 -15.15
N LYS A 99 14.85 -2.50 -16.01
CA LYS A 99 14.86 -2.27 -17.46
C LYS A 99 13.79 -1.22 -17.82
N PRO A 100 14.07 -0.24 -18.70
CA PRO A 100 13.05 0.67 -19.20
C PRO A 100 11.82 -0.07 -19.73
N ASP A 101 10.64 0.42 -19.37
CA ASP A 101 9.32 -0.06 -19.77
C ASP A 101 8.56 1.08 -20.49
N PRO A 102 8.63 1.12 -21.84
CA PRO A 102 7.97 2.16 -22.62
C PRO A 102 6.44 2.13 -22.57
N GLU A 103 5.84 0.94 -22.38
CA GLU A 103 4.37 0.80 -22.35
C GLU A 103 3.83 1.36 -21.03
N LEU A 104 4.47 1.00 -19.91
CA LEU A 104 4.15 1.56 -18.61
C LEU A 104 4.40 3.08 -18.58
N ALA A 105 5.50 3.56 -19.16
CA ALA A 105 5.79 4.98 -19.27
C ALA A 105 4.72 5.74 -20.07
N ALA A 106 4.20 5.16 -21.16
CA ALA A 106 3.13 5.76 -21.96
C ALA A 106 1.79 5.82 -21.19
N SER A 107 1.47 4.78 -20.42
CA SER A 107 0.28 4.78 -19.55
C SER A 107 0.38 5.87 -18.48
N ILE A 108 1.50 5.92 -17.75
CA ILE A 108 1.73 6.93 -16.71
C ILE A 108 1.75 8.34 -17.32
N LYS A 109 2.29 8.51 -18.52
CA LYS A 109 2.27 9.81 -19.21
C LYS A 109 0.85 10.30 -19.48
N THR A 110 -0.06 9.40 -19.86
CA THR A 110 -1.48 9.72 -20.04
C THR A 110 -2.12 10.16 -18.73
N GLU A 111 -1.78 9.51 -17.62
CA GLU A 111 -2.25 9.89 -16.28
C GLU A 111 -1.70 11.26 -15.84
N ILE A 112 -0.41 11.53 -16.10
CA ILE A 112 0.21 12.83 -15.88
C ILE A 112 -0.52 13.92 -16.67
N ASP A 113 -0.77 13.70 -17.97
CA ASP A 113 -1.43 14.71 -18.82
C ASP A 113 -2.87 15.00 -18.34
N SER A 114 -3.59 13.96 -17.91
CA SER A 114 -4.92 14.11 -17.32
C SER A 114 -4.90 14.86 -15.98
N LEU A 115 -3.94 14.53 -15.11
CA LEU A 115 -3.80 15.19 -13.82
C LEU A 115 -3.34 16.64 -13.95
N ASP A 116 -2.50 16.96 -14.92
CA ASP A 116 -2.05 18.33 -15.18
C ASP A 116 -3.22 19.23 -15.57
N ALA A 117 -4.11 18.74 -16.46
CA ALA A 117 -5.33 19.45 -16.82
C ALA A 117 -6.22 19.73 -15.59
N LYS A 118 -6.38 18.75 -14.69
CA LYS A 118 -7.14 18.91 -13.45
C LYS A 118 -6.51 19.89 -12.47
N ILE A 119 -5.19 19.83 -12.29
CA ILE A 119 -4.45 20.78 -11.45
C ILE A 119 -4.63 22.20 -11.98
N ASN A 120 -4.59 22.38 -13.30
CA ASN A 120 -4.77 23.69 -13.92
C ASN A 120 -6.20 24.22 -13.71
N GLU A 121 -7.22 23.37 -13.82
CA GLU A 121 -8.60 23.69 -13.49
C GLU A 121 -8.76 24.04 -12.00
N ALA A 122 -8.25 23.22 -11.10
CA ALA A 122 -8.31 23.43 -9.65
C ALA A 122 -7.58 24.71 -9.23
N LYS A 123 -6.45 25.05 -9.88
CA LYS A 123 -5.75 26.32 -9.69
C LYS A 123 -6.59 27.50 -10.17
N ALA A 124 -7.23 27.38 -11.34
CA ALA A 124 -8.10 28.42 -11.87
C ALA A 124 -9.32 28.66 -10.96
N ASP A 125 -9.96 27.59 -10.49
CA ASP A 125 -11.06 27.65 -9.52
C ASP A 125 -10.61 28.28 -8.20
N ALA A 126 -9.48 27.82 -7.63
CA ALA A 126 -8.94 28.42 -6.42
C ALA A 126 -8.71 29.93 -6.57
N ARG A 127 -8.24 30.42 -7.73
CA ARG A 127 -8.00 31.86 -8.00
C ARG A 127 -9.27 32.70 -7.96
N GLN A 128 -10.46 32.13 -8.08
CA GLN A 128 -11.73 32.85 -7.98
C GLN A 128 -12.02 33.34 -6.55
N TYR A 129 -11.33 32.80 -5.56
CA TYR A 129 -11.54 33.12 -4.14
C TYR A 129 -10.41 33.97 -3.56
N SER A 130 -10.77 35.08 -2.92
CA SER A 130 -9.87 36.01 -2.24
C SER A 130 -9.73 35.67 -0.75
N GLY A 131 -8.94 34.64 -0.44
CA GLY A 131 -8.59 34.26 0.93
C GLY A 131 -9.69 33.49 1.70
N GLY A 132 -9.50 33.32 3.01
CA GLY A 132 -10.41 32.57 3.88
C GLY A 132 -10.35 31.05 3.73
N LEU A 133 -11.20 30.35 4.49
CA LEU A 133 -11.15 28.89 4.60
C LEU A 133 -11.42 28.18 3.26
N ILE A 134 -12.31 28.71 2.42
CA ILE A 134 -12.62 28.13 1.10
C ILE A 134 -11.38 28.17 0.20
N LYS A 135 -10.67 29.30 0.15
CA LYS A 135 -9.41 29.41 -0.59
C LYS A 135 -8.36 28.45 -0.05
N VAL A 136 -8.24 28.30 1.27
CA VAL A 136 -7.30 27.36 1.90
C VAL A 136 -7.65 25.91 1.54
N LEU A 137 -8.92 25.52 1.57
CA LEU A 137 -9.35 24.17 1.18
C LEU A 137 -9.04 23.90 -0.30
N LYS A 138 -9.33 24.86 -1.19
CA LYS A 138 -9.03 24.72 -2.63
C LYS A 138 -7.53 24.65 -2.90
N LEU A 139 -6.72 25.45 -2.21
CA LEU A 139 -5.25 25.37 -2.28
C LEU A 139 -4.72 24.06 -1.70
N SER A 140 -5.38 23.49 -0.67
CA SER A 140 -5.04 22.17 -0.15
C SER A 140 -5.34 21.07 -1.15
N THR A 141 -6.43 21.17 -1.92
CA THR A 141 -6.72 20.25 -3.03
C THR A 141 -5.64 20.34 -4.09
N VAL A 142 -5.31 21.55 -4.54
CA VAL A 142 -4.22 21.79 -5.50
C VAL A 142 -2.90 21.20 -5.01
N ALA A 143 -2.52 21.44 -3.75
CA ALA A 143 -1.29 20.90 -3.17
C ALA A 143 -1.27 19.37 -3.13
N THR A 144 -2.43 18.73 -2.91
CA THR A 144 -2.56 17.26 -2.90
C THR A 144 -2.44 16.67 -4.31
N GLU A 145 -3.05 17.33 -5.30
CA GLU A 145 -2.94 16.92 -6.69
C GLU A 145 -1.50 17.10 -7.20
N GLU A 146 -0.85 18.21 -6.85
CA GLU A 146 0.56 18.45 -7.18
C GLU A 146 1.52 17.46 -6.49
N GLN A 147 1.18 16.99 -5.29
CA GLN A 147 1.92 15.91 -4.63
C GLN A 147 1.78 14.59 -5.40
N THR A 148 0.56 14.29 -5.84
CA THR A 148 0.28 13.10 -6.68
C THR A 148 1.03 13.18 -8.01
N MET A 149 1.09 14.37 -8.62
CA MET A 149 1.85 14.62 -9.85
C MET A 149 3.33 14.29 -9.68
N ALA A 150 3.96 14.76 -8.60
CA ALA A 150 5.37 14.50 -8.32
C ALA A 150 5.67 13.00 -8.18
N MET A 151 4.76 12.23 -7.57
CA MET A 151 4.86 10.77 -7.47
C MET A 151 4.71 10.09 -8.84
N LEU A 152 3.74 10.50 -9.66
CA LEU A 152 3.55 9.96 -11.01
C LEU A 152 4.76 10.26 -11.90
N GLN A 153 5.34 11.46 -11.79
CA GLN A 153 6.58 11.82 -12.50
C GLN A 153 7.75 10.93 -12.06
N GLN A 154 7.90 10.63 -10.76
CA GLN A 154 8.93 9.71 -10.29
C GLN A 154 8.78 8.31 -10.90
N LYS A 155 7.54 7.79 -10.94
CA LYS A 155 7.23 6.50 -11.58
C LYS A 155 7.47 6.53 -13.08
N TYR A 156 7.10 7.62 -13.74
CA TYR A 156 7.33 7.83 -15.17
C TYR A 156 8.82 7.82 -15.51
N LEU A 157 9.64 8.55 -14.76
CA LEU A 157 11.09 8.60 -14.97
C LEU A 157 11.74 7.23 -14.74
N THR A 158 11.28 6.51 -13.72
CA THR A 158 11.70 5.13 -13.43
C THR A 158 11.37 4.20 -14.59
N ALA A 159 10.12 4.20 -15.06
CA ALA A 159 9.68 3.37 -16.18
C ALA A 159 10.38 3.76 -17.50
N LYS A 160 10.50 5.05 -17.80
CA LYS A 160 11.05 5.55 -19.07
C LYS A 160 12.56 5.36 -19.20
N TYR A 161 13.31 5.56 -18.13
CA TYR A 161 14.78 5.58 -18.15
C TYR A 161 15.43 4.46 -17.34
N GLY A 162 14.64 3.60 -16.71
CA GLY A 162 15.16 2.49 -15.91
C GLY A 162 15.88 2.94 -14.63
N LEU A 163 15.43 4.04 -14.03
CA LEU A 163 16.03 4.59 -12.81
C LEU A 163 15.69 3.69 -11.61
N ALA A 164 16.53 3.69 -10.57
CA ALA A 164 16.26 2.90 -9.37
C ALA A 164 15.07 3.47 -8.60
N GLU A 165 14.13 2.61 -8.20
CA GLU A 165 12.98 3.02 -7.38
C GLU A 165 13.46 3.34 -5.96
N VAL A 166 13.36 4.62 -5.57
CA VAL A 166 13.68 5.06 -4.21
C VAL A 166 12.45 4.82 -3.34
N LYS A 167 12.49 3.80 -2.48
CA LYS A 167 11.50 3.61 -1.42
C LYS A 167 11.58 4.79 -0.46
N LEU A 168 10.61 5.70 -0.53
CA LEU A 168 10.51 6.81 0.42
C LEU A 168 10.20 6.24 1.80
N ALA A 169 11.08 6.53 2.78
CA ALA A 169 10.80 6.27 4.18
C ALA A 169 9.60 7.13 4.59
N SER A 170 8.58 6.49 5.16
CA SER A 170 7.48 7.21 5.80
C SER A 170 8.04 8.17 6.84
N VAL A 171 7.62 9.44 6.80
CA VAL A 171 7.91 10.41 7.86
C VAL A 171 7.14 9.96 9.11
N GLN A 172 7.81 9.11 9.88
CA GLN A 172 7.42 8.72 11.22
C GLN A 172 7.53 9.95 12.13
N ALA A 173 6.43 10.31 12.77
CA ALA A 173 6.49 11.13 13.97
C ALA A 173 7.34 10.37 15.00
N ASN A 174 8.37 11.05 15.49
CA ASN A 174 9.32 10.55 16.47
C ASN A 174 8.62 9.96 17.70
N ASP A 175 8.81 8.65 17.92
CA ASP A 175 8.88 8.10 19.27
C ASP A 175 10.23 7.38 19.42
N ALA A 176 10.95 7.80 20.46
CA ALA A 176 12.35 7.53 20.70
C ALA A 176 12.67 6.03 20.77
N LYS A 177 13.49 5.54 19.84
CA LYS A 177 14.24 4.29 19.99
C LYS A 177 15.68 4.57 20.37
N ASN A 178 15.95 4.49 21.66
CA ASN A 178 17.24 4.03 22.16
C ASN A 178 17.10 2.53 22.41
N SER A 179 17.76 1.69 21.62
CA SER A 179 18.36 0.43 22.08
C SER A 179 19.01 -0.31 20.92
N THR A 180 20.33 -0.30 20.99
CA THR A 180 21.28 -1.26 20.44
C THR A 180 20.83 -2.69 20.72
N GLU A 181 21.03 -3.57 19.74
CA GLU A 181 21.03 -5.01 19.90
C GLU A 181 21.89 -5.42 21.10
N THR A 182 21.33 -6.20 22.03
CA THR A 182 22.07 -7.30 22.65
C THR A 182 21.11 -8.42 22.98
N GLU A 183 21.52 -9.58 22.51
CA GLU A 183 20.91 -10.89 22.60
C GLU A 183 20.89 -11.41 24.06
N VAL A 184 19.88 -12.26 24.32
CA VAL A 184 19.74 -13.25 25.42
C VAL A 184 19.49 -12.73 26.85
N THR A 185 18.26 -12.93 27.35
CA THR A 185 18.00 -13.95 28.39
C THR A 185 16.51 -14.15 28.68
N ALA A 186 16.15 -15.43 28.77
CA ALA A 186 14.81 -15.94 29.03
C ALA A 186 14.32 -15.67 30.46
N LYS A 187 13.02 -15.35 30.57
CA LYS A 187 12.01 -15.62 31.64
C LYS A 187 10.92 -14.54 31.52
N ASN A 188 9.63 -14.75 31.62
CA ASN A 188 8.79 -15.90 31.93
C ASN A 188 7.35 -15.44 31.59
N SER A 189 6.74 -15.98 30.54
CA SER A 189 5.29 -15.92 30.33
C SER A 189 4.87 -17.33 29.94
N GLN A 190 3.97 -17.91 30.72
CA GLN A 190 3.50 -19.27 30.51
C GLN A 190 2.69 -19.36 29.22
N GLU A 191 3.37 -19.55 28.09
CA GLU A 191 2.75 -20.16 26.91
C GLU A 191 2.86 -21.67 27.09
N GLN A 192 1.72 -22.30 27.35
CA GLN A 192 1.64 -23.74 27.42
C GLN A 192 1.70 -24.29 26.00
N LEU A 193 2.50 -25.33 25.76
CA LEU A 193 2.54 -26.01 24.47
C LEU A 193 1.11 -26.45 24.06
N PRO A 194 0.72 -26.27 22.79
CA PRO A 194 -0.58 -26.74 22.28
C PRO A 194 -0.81 -28.21 22.65
N LEU A 195 -1.92 -28.48 23.33
CA LEU A 195 -2.29 -29.80 23.83
C LEU A 195 -3.11 -30.61 22.82
N LEU A 196 -3.64 -29.95 21.79
CA LEU A 196 -4.47 -30.54 20.75
C LEU A 196 -3.97 -30.15 19.35
N PRO A 197 -3.98 -31.06 18.36
CA PRO A 197 -3.58 -30.73 17.00
C PRO A 197 -4.60 -29.81 16.31
N PRO A 198 -4.20 -29.04 15.28
CA PRO A 198 -5.12 -28.27 14.45
C PRO A 198 -6.15 -29.16 13.75
N ALA A 199 -7.37 -28.66 13.61
CA ALA A 199 -8.45 -29.30 12.87
C ALA A 199 -8.39 -29.00 11.35
N ASP A 200 -9.31 -29.54 10.56
CA ASP A 200 -9.32 -29.40 9.09
C ASP A 200 -10.11 -28.17 8.58
N GLY A 201 -10.85 -27.52 9.47
CA GLY A 201 -11.59 -26.31 9.18
C GLY A 201 -10.74 -25.02 9.12
N PRO A 202 -11.38 -23.86 8.85
CA PRO A 202 -10.71 -22.58 8.71
C PRO A 202 -9.83 -22.24 9.91
N PHE A 203 -8.62 -21.76 9.64
CA PHE A 203 -7.61 -21.46 10.67
C PHE A 203 -7.29 -22.63 11.63
N GLY A 204 -7.58 -23.87 11.20
CA GLY A 204 -7.38 -25.06 12.01
C GLY A 204 -8.45 -25.25 13.09
N LEU A 205 -9.64 -24.66 12.93
CA LEU A 205 -10.78 -24.79 13.82
C LEU A 205 -12.00 -25.37 13.10
N GLU A 206 -12.84 -26.09 13.85
CA GLU A 206 -14.08 -26.70 13.34
C GLU A 206 -15.30 -26.22 14.13
N ALA A 207 -16.47 -26.30 13.49
CA ALA A 207 -17.75 -26.03 14.11
C ALA A 207 -17.93 -26.86 15.39
N GLY A 208 -18.48 -26.23 16.44
CA GLY A 208 -18.82 -26.92 17.68
C GLY A 208 -17.69 -27.05 18.70
N LEU A 209 -16.47 -26.61 18.40
CA LEU A 209 -15.39 -26.60 19.39
C LEU A 209 -15.75 -25.73 20.60
N THR A 210 -15.46 -26.24 21.80
CA THR A 210 -15.66 -25.47 23.04
C THR A 210 -14.55 -24.43 23.20
N GLN A 211 -14.79 -23.39 24.01
CA GLN A 211 -13.76 -22.40 24.37
C GLN A 211 -12.49 -23.10 24.87
N LYS A 212 -12.65 -24.09 25.76
CA LYS A 212 -11.51 -24.85 26.31
C LYS A 212 -10.73 -25.59 25.23
N ASN A 213 -11.40 -26.26 24.29
CA ASN A 213 -10.68 -26.97 23.22
C ASN A 213 -9.85 -26.01 22.39
N ILE A 214 -10.39 -24.84 22.06
CA ILE A 214 -9.65 -23.82 21.29
C ILE A 214 -8.45 -23.31 22.10
N GLU A 215 -8.64 -22.99 23.38
CA GLU A 215 -7.55 -22.58 24.28
C GLU A 215 -6.44 -23.63 24.36
N ASP A 216 -6.81 -24.90 24.45
CA ASP A 216 -5.89 -26.05 24.48
C ASP A 216 -5.17 -26.22 23.12
N MET A 217 -5.80 -25.91 21.99
CA MET A 217 -5.18 -25.94 20.65
C MET A 217 -4.22 -24.77 20.41
N ILE A 218 -4.44 -23.59 21.02
CA ILE A 218 -3.57 -22.41 20.84
C ILE A 218 -2.54 -22.24 21.97
N GLY A 219 -2.70 -22.98 23.06
CA GLY A 219 -1.82 -22.85 24.23
C GLY A 219 -1.98 -21.53 24.99
N ALA A 220 -3.12 -20.87 24.86
CA ALA A 220 -3.40 -19.54 25.41
C ALA A 220 -4.88 -19.36 25.73
N LYS A 221 -5.17 -18.49 26.70
CA LYS A 221 -6.55 -18.13 27.07
C LYS A 221 -7.17 -17.17 26.08
N LEU A 222 -8.42 -17.41 25.73
CA LEU A 222 -9.21 -16.50 24.91
C LEU A 222 -9.67 -15.31 25.75
N LYS A 223 -9.69 -14.12 25.16
CA LYS A 223 -10.10 -12.88 25.85
C LYS A 223 -11.57 -12.57 25.52
N PRO A 224 -12.49 -12.47 26.48
CA PRO A 224 -13.86 -12.07 26.17
C PRO A 224 -13.88 -10.64 25.62
N LEU A 225 -14.68 -10.39 24.58
CA LEU A 225 -14.89 -9.04 24.07
C LEU A 225 -15.94 -8.33 24.95
N PRO A 226 -15.64 -7.16 25.54
CA PRO A 226 -16.61 -6.41 26.34
C PRO A 226 -17.90 -6.13 25.57
N ASP A 227 -19.02 -6.04 26.29
CA ASP A 227 -20.35 -5.72 25.77
C ASP A 227 -20.85 -6.66 24.65
N SER A 228 -20.25 -7.85 24.53
CA SER A 228 -20.59 -8.85 23.53
C SER A 228 -20.90 -10.19 24.20
N VAL A 229 -21.98 -10.84 23.75
CA VAL A 229 -22.39 -12.15 24.25
C VAL A 229 -21.61 -13.23 23.49
N ASN A 230 -20.93 -14.11 24.22
CA ASN A 230 -20.26 -15.30 23.67
C ASN A 230 -19.16 -15.02 22.62
N LEU A 231 -18.68 -13.77 22.53
CA LEU A 231 -17.65 -13.37 21.58
C LEU A 231 -16.31 -13.23 22.30
N TYR A 232 -15.31 -13.97 21.81
CA TYR A 232 -13.97 -13.99 22.35
C TYR A 232 -12.96 -13.55 21.29
N THR A 233 -11.81 -13.04 21.70
CA THR A 233 -10.74 -12.62 20.81
C THR A 233 -9.44 -13.37 21.05
N SER A 234 -8.66 -13.51 19.99
CA SER A 234 -7.31 -14.07 19.98
C SER A 234 -6.48 -13.37 18.91
N ASP A 235 -5.18 -13.24 19.12
CA ASP A 235 -4.17 -12.84 18.12
C ASP A 235 -3.56 -14.04 17.39
N LYS A 236 -3.83 -15.26 17.88
CA LYS A 236 -3.33 -16.50 17.28
C LYS A 236 -4.39 -17.58 17.20
N LEU A 237 -4.36 -18.35 16.10
CA LEU A 237 -5.14 -19.55 15.88
C LEU A 237 -4.23 -20.73 15.49
N PRO A 238 -4.72 -21.98 15.52
CA PRO A 238 -3.90 -23.17 15.26
C PRO A 238 -3.20 -23.16 13.88
N LYS A 239 -3.87 -22.64 12.85
CA LYS A 239 -3.26 -22.34 11.54
C LYS A 239 -3.31 -20.83 11.31
N GLN A 240 -2.14 -20.24 11.11
CA GLN A 240 -1.95 -18.80 10.91
C GLN A 240 -2.13 -18.40 9.45
N ASN A 241 -2.53 -17.15 9.25
CA ASN A 241 -2.48 -16.50 7.93
C ASN A 241 -1.92 -15.09 8.13
N ALA A 242 -0.86 -14.75 7.37
CA ALA A 242 -0.11 -13.51 7.53
C ALA A 242 -0.92 -12.24 7.25
N ASP A 243 -2.08 -12.35 6.59
CA ASP A 243 -2.95 -11.23 6.24
C ASP A 243 -3.80 -10.75 7.42
N PHE A 244 -3.95 -11.56 8.48
CA PHE A 244 -4.81 -11.28 9.62
C PHE A 244 -4.01 -11.08 10.90
N GLU A 245 -4.50 -10.21 11.77
CA GLU A 245 -3.84 -9.86 13.04
C GLU A 245 -4.70 -10.11 14.27
N MET A 246 -6.02 -10.23 14.10
CA MET A 246 -6.94 -10.46 15.20
C MET A 246 -8.11 -11.33 14.75
N TYR A 247 -8.54 -12.23 15.64
CA TYR A 247 -9.63 -13.15 15.43
C TYR A 247 -10.71 -12.96 16.48
N GLY A 248 -11.95 -12.83 16.05
CA GLY A 248 -13.15 -12.93 16.88
C GLY A 248 -13.79 -14.31 16.71
N LEU A 249 -14.09 -14.98 17.82
CA LEU A 249 -14.67 -16.32 17.87
C LEU A 249 -16.01 -16.25 18.60
N LEU A 250 -17.09 -16.57 17.90
CA LEU A 250 -18.41 -16.68 18.53
C LEU A 250 -18.59 -18.13 19.01
N ILE A 251 -18.62 -18.32 20.33
CA ILE A 251 -18.61 -19.64 20.97
C ILE A 251 -19.81 -19.75 21.90
N SER A 252 -20.84 -20.48 21.49
CA SER A 252 -22.01 -20.77 22.33
C SER A 252 -21.68 -21.82 23.40
N PRO A 253 -22.20 -21.65 24.63
CA PRO A 253 -22.17 -22.71 25.65
C PRO A 253 -22.88 -24.00 25.24
N LYS A 254 -23.87 -23.93 24.34
CA LYS A 254 -24.65 -25.09 23.88
C LYS A 254 -24.14 -25.66 22.56
N ALA A 255 -23.83 -24.78 21.61
CA ALA A 255 -23.49 -25.16 20.24
C ALA A 255 -21.99 -25.14 19.92
N GLY A 256 -21.15 -24.64 20.84
CA GLY A 256 -19.71 -24.46 20.60
C GLY A 256 -19.42 -23.35 19.59
N LEU A 257 -18.27 -23.43 18.91
CA LEU A 257 -17.84 -22.46 17.91
C LEU A 257 -18.83 -22.40 16.74
N CYS A 258 -19.35 -21.21 16.47
CA CYS A 258 -20.33 -20.92 15.41
C CYS A 258 -19.79 -19.98 14.34
N GLN A 259 -18.92 -19.04 14.71
CA GLN A 259 -18.34 -18.10 13.76
C GLN A 259 -16.87 -17.84 14.04
N ILE A 260 -16.10 -17.66 12.97
CA ILE A 260 -14.73 -17.13 13.01
C ILE A 260 -14.70 -15.84 12.22
N ARG A 261 -14.23 -14.77 12.83
CA ARG A 261 -14.11 -13.43 12.25
C ARG A 261 -12.63 -13.05 12.25
N ALA A 262 -12.00 -12.98 11.09
CA ALA A 262 -10.61 -12.59 10.95
C ALA A 262 -10.54 -11.14 10.49
N LEU A 263 -9.87 -10.30 11.29
CA LEU A 263 -9.61 -8.91 11.01
C LEU A 263 -8.23 -8.80 10.36
N GLY A 264 -8.23 -8.32 9.12
CA GLY A 264 -7.02 -8.10 8.34
C GLY A 264 -6.16 -7.00 8.94
N LYS A 265 -4.87 -7.04 8.64
CA LYS A 265 -3.95 -5.93 8.93
C LYS A 265 -4.40 -4.68 8.20
N ASN A 266 -4.03 -3.53 8.75
CA ASN A 266 -4.19 -2.26 8.07
C ASN A 266 -3.40 -2.23 6.76
N ILE A 267 -4.06 -1.79 5.70
CA ILE A 267 -3.54 -1.64 4.34
C ILE A 267 -3.57 -0.15 4.03
N ASP A 268 -2.39 0.42 3.86
CA ASP A 268 -2.26 1.78 3.34
C ASP A 268 -2.62 1.78 1.86
N THR A 269 -3.48 2.71 1.47
CA THR A 269 -4.04 2.80 0.12
C THR A 269 -4.29 4.26 -0.26
N ASP A 270 -4.42 4.51 -1.56
CA ASP A 270 -4.92 5.79 -2.05
C ASP A 270 -6.43 5.95 -1.85
N SER A 271 -6.96 7.12 -2.17
CA SER A 271 -8.39 7.43 -2.05
C SER A 271 -9.27 6.57 -3.00
N TYR A 272 -8.68 6.06 -4.08
CA TYR A 272 -9.29 5.12 -5.02
C TYR A 272 -9.38 3.69 -4.46
N GLY A 273 -8.65 3.39 -3.38
CA GLY A 273 -8.65 2.11 -2.70
C GLY A 273 -7.93 0.99 -3.44
N LEU A 274 -6.98 1.30 -4.34
CA LEU A 274 -6.38 0.30 -5.23
C LEU A 274 -5.70 -0.86 -4.48
N ALA A 275 -4.93 -0.55 -3.44
CA ALA A 275 -4.25 -1.59 -2.65
C ALA A 275 -5.25 -2.46 -1.87
N LEU A 276 -6.32 -1.84 -1.34
CA LEU A 276 -7.37 -2.57 -0.63
C LEU A 276 -8.17 -3.49 -1.58
N LYS A 277 -8.51 -3.01 -2.79
CA LYS A 277 -9.17 -3.81 -3.82
C LYS A 277 -8.31 -5.00 -4.23
N SER A 278 -7.02 -4.75 -4.52
CA SER A 278 -6.09 -5.81 -4.90
C SER A 278 -5.99 -6.89 -3.82
N LYS A 279 -5.89 -6.50 -2.54
CA LYS A 279 -5.84 -7.47 -1.44
C LYS A 279 -7.16 -8.24 -1.27
N PHE A 280 -8.28 -7.56 -1.45
CA PHE A 280 -9.60 -8.20 -1.45
C PHE A 280 -9.72 -9.25 -2.58
N GLU A 281 -9.30 -8.89 -3.80
CA GLU A 281 -9.34 -9.79 -4.96
C GLU A 281 -8.40 -10.99 -4.79
N GLU A 282 -7.19 -10.78 -4.26
CA GLU A 282 -6.24 -11.86 -3.96
C GLU A 282 -6.85 -12.88 -3.00
N LEU A 283 -7.42 -12.42 -1.88
CA LEU A 283 -8.07 -13.29 -0.91
C LEU A 283 -9.30 -13.97 -1.51
N SER A 284 -10.12 -13.23 -2.27
CA SER A 284 -11.31 -13.76 -2.94
C SER A 284 -10.97 -14.90 -3.90
N ASN A 285 -9.90 -14.72 -4.69
CA ASN A 285 -9.43 -15.72 -5.63
C ASN A 285 -8.91 -16.97 -4.91
N SER A 286 -8.15 -16.78 -3.82
CA SER A 286 -7.67 -17.90 -2.99
C SER A 286 -8.80 -18.67 -2.32
N LEU A 287 -9.88 -18.00 -1.89
CA LEU A 287 -11.06 -18.67 -1.36
C LEU A 287 -11.85 -19.35 -2.48
N SER A 288 -11.93 -18.73 -3.65
CA SER A 288 -12.64 -19.28 -4.80
C SER A 288 -12.03 -20.58 -5.32
N SER A 289 -10.70 -20.73 -5.24
CA SER A 289 -10.06 -22.01 -5.58
C SER A 289 -10.39 -23.13 -4.59
N LEU A 290 -10.84 -22.79 -3.38
CA LEU A 290 -11.15 -23.76 -2.32
C LEU A 290 -12.64 -24.07 -2.19
N TYR A 291 -13.50 -23.11 -2.52
CA TYR A 291 -14.95 -23.13 -2.25
C TYR A 291 -15.81 -22.85 -3.48
N GLY A 292 -15.21 -22.63 -4.66
CA GLY A 292 -15.91 -22.32 -5.90
C GLY A 292 -16.16 -20.82 -6.07
N LYS A 293 -16.96 -20.45 -7.07
CA LYS A 293 -17.19 -19.04 -7.42
C LYS A 293 -18.00 -18.32 -6.34
N ALA A 294 -17.53 -17.14 -5.93
CA ALA A 294 -18.25 -16.25 -5.02
C ALA A 294 -19.35 -15.45 -5.74
N ASP A 295 -20.38 -15.05 -5.00
CA ASP A 295 -21.22 -13.91 -5.36
C ASP A 295 -20.54 -12.63 -4.90
N THR A 296 -20.16 -11.75 -5.82
CA THR A 296 -19.38 -10.54 -5.55
C THR A 296 -20.21 -9.29 -5.81
N THR A 297 -20.19 -8.37 -4.86
CA THR A 297 -20.91 -7.10 -4.93
C THR A 297 -19.94 -5.95 -4.70
N ASP A 298 -19.83 -5.03 -5.66
CA ASP A 298 -19.34 -3.66 -5.45
C ASP A 298 -20.52 -2.72 -5.70
N PHE A 299 -21.10 -2.20 -4.63
CA PHE A 299 -22.32 -1.41 -4.69
C PHE A 299 -22.18 -0.10 -3.92
N LEU A 300 -22.61 0.99 -4.56
CA LEU A 300 -22.76 2.32 -3.95
C LEU A 300 -24.25 2.60 -3.73
N LEU A 301 -24.63 3.00 -2.52
CA LEU A 301 -26.00 3.34 -2.17
C LEU A 301 -26.52 4.47 -3.07
N ALA A 302 -27.78 4.33 -3.49
CA ALA A 302 -28.45 5.34 -4.28
C ALA A 302 -28.50 6.67 -3.52
N GLY A 303 -28.13 7.76 -4.20
CA GLY A 303 -28.07 9.11 -3.62
C GLY A 303 -26.78 9.44 -2.89
N SER A 304 -25.80 8.53 -2.82
CA SER A 304 -24.47 8.85 -2.30
C SER A 304 -23.80 9.92 -3.14
N ILE A 305 -23.17 10.88 -2.46
CA ILE A 305 -22.36 11.92 -3.11
C ILE A 305 -20.94 11.42 -3.44
N TRP A 306 -20.50 10.31 -2.84
CA TRP A 306 -19.16 9.72 -2.99
C TRP A 306 -19.08 8.80 -4.23
N LYS A 307 -19.50 9.35 -5.37
CA LYS A 307 -19.69 8.61 -6.62
C LYS A 307 -18.47 8.61 -7.53
N ASP A 308 -17.57 9.57 -7.33
CA ASP A 308 -16.38 9.68 -8.16
C ASP A 308 -15.36 8.59 -7.78
N PRO A 309 -14.54 8.08 -8.71
CA PRO A 309 -13.61 6.98 -8.43
C PRO A 309 -12.66 7.25 -7.26
N GLN A 310 -12.25 8.50 -7.09
CA GLN A 310 -11.37 8.96 -6.00
C GLN A 310 -12.04 8.99 -4.62
N ASP A 311 -13.38 8.93 -4.57
CA ASP A 311 -14.14 8.89 -3.33
C ASP A 311 -14.39 7.44 -2.86
N TRP A 312 -13.81 6.43 -3.52
CA TRP A 312 -14.12 5.03 -3.23
C TRP A 312 -13.86 4.68 -1.76
N MET A 313 -12.70 5.05 -1.20
CA MET A 313 -12.39 4.86 0.22
C MET A 313 -13.32 5.65 1.14
N ARG A 314 -13.77 6.82 0.68
CA ARG A 314 -14.71 7.66 1.44
C ARG A 314 -16.10 7.04 1.49
N GLY A 315 -16.59 6.51 0.38
CA GLY A 315 -17.84 5.75 0.29
C GLY A 315 -17.81 4.54 1.23
N LEU A 316 -16.71 3.78 1.24
CA LEU A 316 -16.54 2.67 2.19
C LEU A 316 -16.53 3.14 3.64
N ASN A 317 -15.76 4.19 3.96
CA ASN A 317 -15.65 4.69 5.33
C ASN A 317 -16.98 5.23 5.87
N LYS A 318 -17.79 5.83 4.99
CA LYS A 318 -19.14 6.32 5.30
C LYS A 318 -20.21 5.23 5.25
N LYS A 319 -19.84 3.98 4.94
CA LYS A 319 -20.75 2.84 4.79
C LYS A 319 -21.84 3.10 3.74
N GLU A 320 -21.47 3.89 2.73
CA GLU A 320 -22.31 4.16 1.56
C GLU A 320 -21.86 3.34 0.35
N ARG A 321 -20.67 2.74 0.41
CA ARG A 321 -20.18 1.76 -0.55
C ARG A 321 -19.90 0.45 0.16
N PHE A 322 -20.08 -0.66 -0.55
CA PHE A 322 -19.82 -2.01 -0.09
C PHE A 322 -19.07 -2.77 -1.17
N LEU A 323 -17.88 -3.29 -0.84
CA LEU A 323 -17.20 -4.30 -1.64
C LEU A 323 -17.16 -5.59 -0.81
N SER A 324 -17.88 -6.62 -1.27
CA SER A 324 -17.98 -7.90 -0.58
C SER A 324 -18.04 -9.07 -1.55
N ALA A 325 -17.63 -10.24 -1.08
CA ALA A 325 -17.83 -11.50 -1.78
C ALA A 325 -18.32 -12.55 -0.79
N THR A 326 -19.30 -13.35 -1.23
CA THR A 326 -19.97 -14.34 -0.38
C THR A 326 -19.99 -15.69 -1.07
N TRP A 327 -19.67 -16.73 -0.31
CA TRP A 327 -19.91 -18.12 -0.67
C TRP A 327 -20.97 -18.66 0.26
N LYS A 328 -22.00 -19.28 -0.29
CA LYS A 328 -23.09 -19.85 0.48
C LYS A 328 -23.33 -21.30 0.07
N GLY A 329 -23.32 -22.19 1.05
CA GLY A 329 -23.69 -23.58 0.84
C GLY A 329 -25.19 -23.72 0.60
N THR A 330 -25.57 -24.65 -0.26
CA THR A 330 -26.97 -25.11 -0.35
C THR A 330 -27.06 -26.57 0.09
N LYS A 331 -28.28 -27.10 0.20
CA LYS A 331 -28.46 -28.52 0.53
C LYS A 331 -27.87 -29.42 -0.56
N GLU A 332 -27.91 -28.96 -1.81
CA GLU A 332 -27.43 -29.68 -2.98
C GLU A 332 -25.91 -29.54 -3.14
N ILE A 333 -25.35 -28.38 -2.77
CA ILE A 333 -23.91 -28.07 -2.89
C ILE A 333 -23.45 -27.45 -1.56
N PRO A 334 -23.20 -28.27 -0.52
CA PRO A 334 -22.72 -27.76 0.76
C PRO A 334 -21.26 -27.31 0.65
N LEU A 335 -20.87 -26.31 1.44
CA LEU A 335 -19.46 -25.99 1.62
C LEU A 335 -18.82 -27.03 2.54
N LYS A 336 -17.54 -27.32 2.30
CA LYS A 336 -16.75 -28.21 3.17
C LYS A 336 -16.64 -27.66 4.60
N ASN A 337 -16.29 -28.53 5.54
CA ASN A 337 -15.99 -28.20 6.94
C ASN A 337 -17.16 -27.59 7.72
N ASN A 338 -18.40 -28.01 7.41
CA ASN A 338 -19.64 -27.55 8.06
C ASN A 338 -19.82 -26.02 8.02
N ILE A 339 -19.31 -25.38 6.97
CA ILE A 339 -19.48 -23.95 6.75
C ILE A 339 -20.83 -23.74 6.06
N ASP A 340 -21.64 -22.83 6.59
CA ASP A 340 -22.86 -22.37 5.92
C ASP A 340 -22.53 -21.24 4.95
N THR A 341 -21.81 -20.23 5.44
CA THR A 341 -21.50 -19.02 4.68
C THR A 341 -20.06 -18.56 4.95
N ILE A 342 -19.38 -18.12 3.89
CA ILE A 342 -18.12 -17.37 3.96
C ILE A 342 -18.40 -15.98 3.42
N SER A 343 -17.98 -14.93 4.13
CA SER A 343 -18.02 -13.57 3.60
C SER A 343 -16.68 -12.89 3.73
N ILE A 344 -16.29 -12.15 2.70
CA ILE A 344 -15.21 -11.17 2.76
C ILE A 344 -15.77 -9.79 2.49
N GLU A 345 -15.22 -8.79 3.18
CA GLU A 345 -15.59 -7.39 3.03
C GLU A 345 -14.34 -6.51 3.03
N ALA A 346 -14.27 -5.54 2.11
CA ALA A 346 -13.35 -4.44 2.26
C ALA A 346 -13.93 -3.40 3.23
N ARG A 347 -13.15 -2.99 4.22
CA ARG A 347 -13.54 -1.96 5.20
C ARG A 347 -12.51 -0.85 5.23
N ALA A 348 -12.98 0.38 5.47
CA ALA A 348 -12.13 1.56 5.50
C ALA A 348 -12.12 2.19 6.90
N ASN A 349 -10.93 2.34 7.48
CA ASN A 349 -10.73 3.09 8.72
C ASN A 349 -10.82 4.60 8.47
N ASN A 350 -10.29 5.03 7.33
CA ASN A 350 -10.30 6.41 6.86
C ASN A 350 -10.14 6.43 5.34
N SER A 351 -9.84 7.60 4.75
CA SER A 351 -9.70 7.75 3.30
C SER A 351 -8.43 7.15 2.68
N THR A 352 -7.44 6.77 3.49
CA THR A 352 -6.13 6.26 3.02
C THR A 352 -5.74 4.93 3.67
N GLN A 353 -6.62 4.34 4.48
CA GLN A 353 -6.34 3.10 5.17
C GLN A 353 -7.61 2.26 5.31
N GLY A 354 -7.49 0.98 5.02
CA GLY A 354 -8.55 0.00 5.20
C GLY A 354 -7.99 -1.36 5.55
N TYR A 355 -8.86 -2.35 5.63
CA TYR A 355 -8.50 -3.73 5.92
C TYR A 355 -9.55 -4.65 5.30
N VAL A 356 -9.18 -5.91 5.10
CA VAL A 356 -10.12 -6.95 4.68
C VAL A 356 -10.65 -7.66 5.92
N TYR A 357 -11.96 -7.82 5.99
CA TYR A 357 -12.64 -8.58 7.03
C TYR A 357 -13.13 -9.89 6.42
N LEU A 358 -12.77 -11.02 7.02
CA LEU A 358 -13.20 -12.36 6.61
C LEU A 358 -14.04 -12.98 7.71
N GLN A 359 -15.20 -13.53 7.37
CA GLN A 359 -16.04 -14.26 8.30
C GLN A 359 -16.40 -15.64 7.74
N TYR A 360 -16.27 -16.63 8.60
CA TYR A 360 -16.86 -17.95 8.43
C TYR A 360 -18.03 -18.09 9.40
N SER A 361 -19.21 -18.43 8.89
CA SER A 361 -20.37 -18.87 9.67
C SER A 361 -20.57 -20.36 9.44
N PHE A 362 -20.61 -21.14 10.51
CA PHE A 362 -20.85 -22.58 10.45
C PHE A 362 -22.35 -22.90 10.45
N THR A 363 -22.70 -24.13 10.13
CA THR A 363 -24.11 -24.60 10.05
C THR A 363 -24.86 -24.57 11.37
N ASN A 364 -24.18 -24.41 12.51
CA ASN A 364 -24.77 -24.23 13.84
C ASN A 364 -24.98 -22.75 14.23
N ASP A 365 -24.69 -21.79 13.36
CA ASP A 365 -24.75 -20.35 13.67
C ASP A 365 -26.14 -19.87 14.11
N GLU A 366 -27.22 -20.44 13.57
CA GLU A 366 -28.60 -20.11 14.00
C GLU A 366 -28.83 -20.32 15.50
N ILE A 367 -28.20 -21.35 16.10
CA ILE A 367 -28.29 -21.61 17.54
C ILE A 367 -27.60 -20.49 18.32
N CYS A 368 -26.42 -20.05 17.85
CA CYS A 368 -25.69 -18.94 18.45
C CYS A 368 -26.46 -17.61 18.34
N GLN A 369 -27.07 -17.32 17.19
CA GLN A 369 -27.86 -16.10 17.02
C GLN A 369 -29.07 -16.07 17.96
N ALA A 370 -29.76 -17.20 18.13
CA ALA A 370 -30.89 -17.30 19.05
C ALA A 370 -30.49 -17.02 20.51
N GLU A 371 -29.29 -17.44 20.94
CA GLU A 371 -28.77 -17.12 22.27
C GLU A 371 -28.42 -15.64 22.45
N ILE A 372 -27.81 -15.02 21.44
CA ILE A 372 -27.51 -13.58 21.45
C ILE A 372 -28.80 -12.77 21.55
N GLU A 373 -29.81 -13.11 20.75
CA GLU A 373 -31.11 -12.44 20.77
C GLU A 373 -31.83 -12.63 22.11
N GLY A 374 -31.77 -13.84 22.68
CA GLY A 374 -32.30 -14.13 24.00
C GLY A 374 -31.67 -13.26 25.09
N ALA A 375 -30.33 -13.16 25.10
CA ALA A 375 -29.59 -12.35 26.06
C ALA A 375 -29.91 -10.84 25.97
N LYS A 376 -30.08 -10.32 24.74
CA LYS A 376 -30.51 -8.93 24.51
C LYS A 376 -31.91 -8.67 25.06
N LYS A 377 -32.87 -9.58 24.82
CA LYS A 377 -34.24 -9.45 25.32
C LYS A 377 -34.31 -9.47 26.86
N SER A 378 -33.44 -10.21 27.52
CA SER A 378 -33.36 -10.24 28.99
C SER A 378 -32.66 -9.02 29.62
N SER A 379 -32.06 -8.15 28.82
CA SER A 379 -31.37 -6.94 29.27
C SER A 379 -32.21 -5.67 29.08
N LEU A 380 -33.43 -5.82 28.53
CA LEU A 380 -34.49 -4.82 28.42
C LEU A 380 -35.57 -5.14 29.45
#